data_AF-A0A9E5TDY2-F1
#
_entry.id   AF-A0A9E5TDY2-F1
#
_cell.length_a   1.000
_cell.length_b   1.000
_cell.length_c   1.000
_cell.angle_alpha   90.00
_cell.angle_beta   90.00
_cell.angle_gamma   90.00
#
_symmetry.space_group_name_H-M   'P 1'
#
loop_
_entity.id
_entity.type
_entity.pdbx_description
1 polymer ?
#
loop_
_entity_poly.entity_id
_entity_poly.type
_entity_poly.pdbx_seq_one_letter_code
_entity_poly.pdbx_strand_id
1 'polypeptide(L)'
;NPRVRASADGKPEYVLAWSDETSIGSDITVTQSDVRALQLAKGALYAGAKLMMKKMGIEKLDRVVLAGAFGSYIDKESALTLGMFPDCDIDKVYAVG
;
A
#
# COMPACT_ATOMS: atom_id res chain seq x y z
N ASN A 1 19.54 -2.99 13.13
CA ASN A 1 19.62 -2.76 11.67
C ASN A 1 20.09 -1.33 11.49
N PRO A 2 21.19 -1.05 10.77
CA PRO A 2 21.79 0.29 10.68
C PRO A 2 20.85 1.39 10.14
N ARG A 3 19.72 1.03 9.51
CA ARG A 3 18.74 1.98 8.96
C ARG A 3 17.58 2.33 9.90
N VAL A 4 17.45 1.70 11.07
CA VAL A 4 16.39 2.02 12.05
C VAL A 4 16.94 2.94 13.12
N ARG A 5 16.33 4.10 13.32
CA ARG A 5 16.73 5.09 14.35
C ARG A 5 15.51 5.74 14.99
N ALA A 6 15.75 6.53 16.04
CA ALA A 6 14.74 7.43 16.59
C ALA A 6 14.71 8.73 15.76
N SER A 7 13.53 9.15 15.34
CA SER A 7 13.26 10.47 14.75
C SER A 7 13.41 11.59 15.79
N ALA A 8 13.30 12.84 15.35
CA ALA A 8 13.39 14.02 16.23
C ALA A 8 12.34 14.03 17.37
N ASP A 9 11.18 13.42 17.16
CA ASP A 9 10.13 13.24 18.17
C ASP A 9 10.25 11.94 18.98
N GLY A 10 11.39 11.23 18.86
CA GLY A 10 11.70 10.02 19.62
C GLY A 10 10.97 8.76 19.14
N LYS A 11 10.27 8.81 18.01
CA LYS A 11 9.58 7.64 17.43
C LYS A 11 10.52 6.85 16.52
N PRO A 12 10.32 5.54 16.35
CA PRO A 12 11.13 4.78 15.41
C PRO A 12 10.80 5.16 13.96
N GLU A 13 11.84 5.35 13.16
CA GLU A 13 11.77 5.54 11.71
C GLU A 13 12.80 4.64 11.00
N TYR A 14 12.51 4.30 9.75
CA TYR A 14 13.41 3.59 8.85
C TYR A 14 13.94 4.54 7.78
N VAL A 15 15.26 4.64 7.63
CA VAL A 15 15.88 5.46 6.59
C VAL A 15 15.95 4.69 5.27
N LEU A 16 15.15 5.12 4.30
CA LEU A 16 15.08 4.55 2.96
C LEU A 16 16.26 5.04 2.11
N ALA A 17 16.58 6.32 2.18
CA ALA A 17 17.74 6.92 1.53
C ALA A 17 18.38 7.95 2.45
N TRP A 18 19.69 7.89 2.62
CA TRP A 18 20.47 8.87 3.38
C TRP A 18 20.63 10.16 2.58
N SER A 19 20.91 11.27 3.26
CA SER A 19 21.06 12.59 2.64
C SER A 19 22.06 12.64 1.48
N ASP A 20 23.14 11.84 1.52
CA ASP A 20 24.15 11.69 0.46
C ASP A 20 23.67 10.84 -0.73
N GLU A 21 22.61 10.06 -0.56
CA GLU A 21 21.94 9.29 -1.62
C GLU A 21 20.82 10.12 -2.31
N THR A 22 20.50 11.33 -1.82
CA THR A 22 19.36 12.13 -2.30
C THR A 22 19.78 13.47 -2.89
N SER A 23 19.04 13.97 -3.88
CA SER A 23 19.28 15.29 -4.46
C SER A 23 18.74 16.46 -3.62
N ILE A 24 17.98 16.17 -2.55
CA ILE A 24 17.36 17.17 -1.68
C ILE A 24 18.20 17.49 -0.44
N GLY A 25 19.31 16.77 -0.22
CA GLY A 25 20.22 17.00 0.91
C GLY A 25 19.64 16.63 2.28
N SER A 26 18.63 15.76 2.31
CA SER A 26 17.98 15.29 3.54
C SER A 26 17.61 13.81 3.42
N ASP A 27 17.65 13.08 4.54
CA ASP A 27 17.24 11.68 4.57
C ASP A 27 15.76 11.52 4.15
N ILE A 28 15.46 10.48 3.36
CA ILE A 28 14.09 10.03 3.09
C ILE A 28 13.79 8.89 4.08
N THR A 29 12.79 9.11 4.93
CA THR A 29 12.42 8.15 5.98
C THR A 29 11.00 7.65 5.84
N VAL A 30 10.73 6.46 6.39
CA VAL A 30 9.41 5.89 6.56
C VAL A 30 9.15 5.75 8.05
N THR A 31 8.07 6.36 8.53
CA THR A 31 7.72 6.38 9.95
C THR A 31 6.62 5.37 10.28
N GLN A 32 6.42 5.10 11.56
CA GLN A 32 5.25 4.33 12.02
C GLN A 32 3.92 4.98 11.66
N SER A 33 3.86 6.31 11.59
CA SER A 33 2.66 7.04 11.18
C SER A 33 2.33 6.79 9.70
N ASP A 34 3.34 6.69 8.84
CA ASP A 34 3.17 6.40 7.41
C ASP A 34 2.66 4.97 7.22
N VAL A 35 3.24 4.01 7.94
CA VAL A 35 2.75 2.62 7.96
C VAL A 35 1.29 2.58 8.40
N ARG A 36 0.93 3.35 9.44
CA ARG A 36 -0.45 3.42 9.92
C ARG A 36 -1.39 4.05 8.88
N ALA A 37 -0.97 5.10 8.20
CA ALA A 37 -1.74 5.72 7.13
C ALA A 37 -2.00 4.73 5.98
N LEU A 38 -0.99 3.98 5.56
CA LEU A 38 -1.11 2.92 4.55
C LEU A 38 -2.10 1.83 4.99
N GLN A 39 -1.99 1.36 6.25
CA GLN A 39 -2.90 0.35 6.81
C GLN A 39 -4.36 0.82 6.84
N LEU A 40 -4.61 2.09 7.16
CA LEU A 40 -5.95 2.67 7.14
C LEU A 40 -6.49 2.76 5.72
N ALA A 41 -5.69 3.25 4.77
CA ALA A 41 -6.09 3.35 3.37
C ALA A 41 -6.43 1.98 2.77
N LYS A 42 -5.54 0.99 2.90
CA LYS A 42 -5.78 -0.36 2.38
C LYS A 42 -6.93 -1.06 3.11
N GLY A 43 -7.08 -0.82 4.42
CA GLY A 43 -8.19 -1.34 5.21
C GLY A 43 -9.55 -0.81 4.73
N ALA A 44 -9.63 0.47 4.39
CA ALA A 44 -10.84 1.08 3.84
C ALA A 44 -11.23 0.47 2.47
N LEU A 45 -10.26 0.29 1.57
CA LEU A 45 -10.48 -0.35 0.27
C LEU A 45 -11.01 -1.78 0.42
N TYR A 46 -10.32 -2.60 1.21
CA TYR A 46 -10.69 -3.99 1.45
C TYR A 46 -12.09 -4.10 2.08
N ALA A 47 -12.35 -3.31 3.14
CA ALA A 47 -13.63 -3.32 3.84
C ALA A 47 -14.77 -2.85 2.95
N GLY A 48 -14.56 -1.79 2.16
CA GLY A 48 -15.55 -1.29 1.20
C GLY A 48 -15.93 -2.36 0.17
N ALA A 49 -14.93 -3.01 -0.44
CA ALA A 49 -15.16 -4.09 -1.39
C ALA A 49 -15.89 -5.29 -0.74
N LYS A 50 -15.44 -5.76 0.43
CA LYS A 50 -16.10 -6.89 1.14
C LYS A 50 -17.53 -6.56 1.56
N LEU A 51 -17.81 -5.32 1.96
CA LEU A 51 -19.16 -4.89 2.32
C LEU A 51 -20.09 -4.96 1.10
N MET A 52 -19.63 -4.52 -0.07
CA MET A 52 -20.39 -4.61 -1.32
C MET A 52 -20.62 -6.06 -1.73
N MET A 53 -19.57 -6.89 -1.69
CA MET A 53 -19.68 -8.33 -1.93
C MET A 53 -20.76 -8.97 -1.03
N LYS A 54 -20.73 -8.69 0.28
CA LYS A 54 -21.73 -9.19 1.24
C LYS A 54 -23.15 -8.74 0.89
N LYS A 55 -23.33 -7.46 0.52
CA LYS A 55 -24.66 -6.92 0.16
C LYS A 55 -25.21 -7.55 -1.13
N MET A 56 -24.33 -7.93 -2.06
CA MET A 56 -24.69 -8.50 -3.36
C MET A 56 -24.72 -10.04 -3.35
N GLY A 57 -24.35 -10.69 -2.24
CA GLY A 57 -24.25 -12.15 -2.17
C GLY A 57 -23.10 -12.73 -3.00
N ILE A 58 -22.04 -11.95 -3.24
CA ILE A 58 -20.86 -12.36 -4.02
C ILE A 58 -19.79 -12.88 -3.07
N GLU A 59 -19.28 -14.07 -3.33
CA GLU A 59 -18.23 -14.69 -2.50
C GLU A 59 -16.82 -14.49 -3.06
N LYS A 60 -16.69 -14.45 -4.39
CA LYS A 60 -15.42 -14.37 -5.11
C LYS A 60 -15.46 -13.31 -6.20
N LEU A 61 -14.35 -12.60 -6.38
CA LEU A 61 -14.19 -11.64 -7.46
C LEU A 61 -13.66 -12.34 -8.72
N ASP A 62 -14.31 -12.10 -9.86
CA ASP A 62 -13.84 -12.59 -11.15
C ASP A 62 -12.70 -11.74 -11.73
N ARG A 63 -12.65 -10.45 -11.39
CA ARG A 63 -11.66 -9.49 -11.90
C ARG A 63 -11.51 -8.32 -10.95
N VAL A 64 -10.29 -7.79 -10.84
CA VAL A 64 -10.00 -6.52 -10.17
C VAL A 64 -9.39 -5.56 -11.17
N VAL A 65 -9.90 -4.34 -11.23
CA VAL A 65 -9.40 -3.28 -12.11
C VAL A 65 -8.97 -2.09 -11.25
N LEU A 66 -7.67 -1.80 -11.25
CA LEU A 66 -7.04 -0.72 -10.51
C LEU A 66 -6.95 0.49 -11.42
N ALA A 67 -7.66 1.56 -11.06
CA ALA A 67 -7.70 2.80 -11.81
C ALA A 67 -7.05 3.96 -11.05
N GLY A 68 -6.69 5.02 -11.77
CA GLY A 68 -6.06 6.22 -11.24
C GLY A 68 -4.54 6.13 -11.18
N ALA A 69 -3.86 7.19 -10.76
CA ALA A 69 -2.39 7.28 -10.78
C ALA A 69 -1.67 6.16 -10.00
N PHE A 70 -2.35 5.56 -9.03
CA PHE A 70 -1.86 4.39 -8.32
C PHE A 70 -1.96 3.11 -9.15
N GLY A 71 -3.02 2.97 -9.96
CA GLY A 71 -3.23 1.83 -10.84
C GLY A 71 -2.11 1.65 -11.87
N SER A 72 -1.58 2.75 -12.43
CA SER A 72 -0.60 2.72 -13.52
C SER A 72 0.74 2.08 -13.15
N TYR A 73 1.14 2.18 -11.88
CA TYR A 73 2.48 1.82 -11.43
C TYR A 73 2.49 0.79 -10.29
N ILE A 74 1.32 0.39 -9.77
CA ILE A 74 1.28 -0.55 -8.66
C ILE A 74 1.61 -1.96 -9.15
N ASP A 75 2.58 -2.57 -8.47
CA ASP A 75 2.88 -3.98 -8.62
C ASP A 75 1.73 -4.84 -8.08
N LYS A 76 1.23 -5.77 -8.90
CA LYS A 76 0.04 -6.58 -8.59
C LYS A 76 0.30 -7.54 -7.44
N GLU A 77 1.48 -8.15 -7.40
CA GLU A 77 1.88 -9.08 -6.34
C GLU A 77 1.95 -8.36 -4.99
N SER A 78 2.55 -7.17 -4.98
CA SER A 78 2.63 -6.30 -3.80
C SER A 78 1.24 -5.87 -3.32
N ALA A 79 0.32 -5.51 -4.23
CA ALA A 79 -1.04 -5.11 -3.88
C ALA A 79 -1.86 -6.24 -3.24
N LEU A 80 -1.72 -7.46 -3.78
CA LEU A 80 -2.32 -8.68 -3.23
C LEU A 80 -1.70 -9.01 -1.86
N THR A 81 -0.38 -9.00 -1.76
CA THR A 81 0.35 -9.28 -0.51
C THR A 81 -0.01 -8.28 0.60
N LEU A 82 -0.18 -7.00 0.25
CA LEU A 82 -0.61 -5.95 1.17
C LEU A 82 -2.07 -6.15 1.65
N GLY A 83 -2.87 -6.90 0.89
CA GLY A 83 -4.29 -7.10 1.11
C GLY A 83 -5.10 -5.84 0.85
N MET A 84 -4.85 -5.17 -0.29
CA MET A 84 -5.56 -3.95 -0.69
C MET A 84 -7.02 -4.18 -1.06
N PHE A 85 -7.34 -5.37 -1.56
CA PHE A 85 -8.68 -5.78 -1.99
C PHE A 85 -8.86 -7.28 -1.75
N PRO A 86 -10.11 -7.79 -1.74
CA PRO A 86 -10.38 -9.22 -1.58
C PRO A 86 -9.73 -10.06 -2.68
N ASP A 87 -9.30 -11.26 -2.33
CA ASP A 87 -8.51 -12.11 -3.21
C ASP A 87 -9.18 -12.35 -4.56
N CYS A 88 -8.37 -12.22 -5.61
CA CYS A 88 -8.68 -12.52 -6.99
C CYS A 88 -7.47 -13.22 -7.60
N ASP A 89 -7.70 -13.99 -8.66
CA ASP A 89 -6.61 -14.56 -9.44
C ASP A 89 -5.74 -13.43 -10.01
N ILE A 90 -4.41 -13.53 -9.83
CA ILE A 90 -3.48 -12.44 -10.15
C ILE A 90 -3.51 -12.07 -11.64
N ASP A 91 -3.74 -13.06 -12.50
CA ASP A 91 -3.87 -12.88 -13.95
C ASP A 91 -5.13 -12.09 -14.32
N LYS A 92 -6.06 -11.94 -13.37
CA LYS A 92 -7.30 -11.19 -13.49
C LYS A 92 -7.27 -9.85 -12.74
N VAL A 93 -6.09 -9.41 -12.30
CA VAL A 93 -5.85 -8.06 -11.77
C VAL A 93 -5.25 -7.20 -12.89
N TYR A 94 -5.88 -6.08 -13.21
CA TYR A 94 -5.47 -5.20 -14.30
C TYR A 94 -5.31 -3.76 -13.81
N ALA A 95 -4.30 -3.08 -14.32
CA ALA A 95 -4.14 -1.64 -14.20
C ALA A 95 -4.81 -0.95 -15.41
N VAL A 96 -5.56 0.12 -15.17
CA VAL A 96 -6.11 0.96 -16.23
C VAL A 96 -5.81 2.43 -15.96
N GLY A 97 -4.99 3.00 -16.83
CA GLY A 97 -4.50 4.37 -16.70
C GLY A 97 -3.25 4.42 -15.85
#